data_AF-A0A1G7SSX6-F1
#
_entry.id   AF-A0A1G7SSX6-F1
#
_cell.length_a   1.000
_cell.length_b   1.000
_cell.length_c   1.000
_cell.angle_alpha   90.00
_cell.angle_beta   90.00
_cell.angle_gamma   90.00
#
_symmetry.space_group_name_H-M   'P 1'
#
loop_
_entity.id
_entity.type
_entity.pdbx_description
1 polymer ?
#
loop_
_entity_poly.entity_id
_entity_poly.type
_entity_poly.pdbx_seq_one_letter_code
_entity_poly.pdbx_strand_id
1 'polypeptide(L)' 'MDTTDSGPADLAPDVEGPEDRGAPSAEAHYVVTEHDGVTRVDIADDAAFRPGPGQGQPEADAE' A
#
# COMPACT_ATOMS: atom_id res chain seq x y z
N MET A 1 -37.24 29.52 24.47
CA MET A 1 -37.34 28.30 23.66
C MET A 1 -36.33 28.47 22.56
N ASP A 2 -35.14 27.92 22.77
CA ASP A 2 -34.06 27.91 21.78
C ASP A 2 -34.23 26.61 20.98
N THR A 3 -34.60 26.74 19.70
CA THR A 3 -34.75 25.60 18.81
C THR A 3 -33.45 25.48 18.03
N THR A 4 -32.49 24.74 18.59
CA THR A 4 -31.35 24.27 17.80
C THR A 4 -31.83 23.09 16.96
N ASP A 5 -32.23 23.37 15.71
CA ASP A 5 -32.49 22.37 14.68
C ASP A 5 -31.14 21.75 14.27
N SER A 6 -30.79 20.63 14.89
CA SER A 6 -29.64 19.82 14.50
C SER A 6 -29.93 19.19 13.14
N GLY A 7 -29.34 19.75 12.08
CA GLY A 7 -29.34 19.15 10.75
C GLY A 7 -28.83 17.70 10.78
N PRO A 8 -29.20 16.88 9.78
CA PRO A 8 -28.88 15.46 9.79
C PRO A 8 -27.37 15.31 9.87
N ALA A 9 -26.89 14.67 10.94
CA ALA A 9 -25.53 14.23 11.06
C ALA A 9 -25.17 13.50 9.76
N ASP A 10 -24.10 13.99 9.13
CA ASP A 10 -23.55 13.53 7.88
C ASP A 10 -23.14 12.05 8.03
N LEU A 11 -24.10 11.14 7.78
CA LEU A 11 -23.94 9.70 7.80
C LEU A 11 -23.26 9.23 6.50
N ALA A 12 -22.18 9.90 6.09
CA ALA A 12 -21.27 9.26 5.16
C ALA A 12 -20.77 7.99 5.87
N PRO A 13 -20.94 6.79 5.28
CA PRO A 13 -20.33 5.61 5.87
C PRO A 13 -18.83 5.87 5.98
N ASP A 14 -18.20 5.49 7.09
CA ASP A 14 -16.75 5.46 7.21
C ASP A 14 -16.23 4.53 6.10
N VAL A 15 -15.91 5.10 4.94
CA VAL A 15 -15.38 4.35 3.79
C VAL A 15 -13.95 4.04 4.13
N GLU A 16 -13.65 2.76 4.36
CA GLU A 16 -12.31 2.29 4.69
C GLU A 16 -11.33 2.71 3.59
N GLY A 17 -10.47 3.66 3.95
CA GLY A 17 -9.48 4.24 3.07
C GLY A 17 -8.34 3.26 2.79
N PRO A 18 -7.55 3.46 1.72
CA PRO A 18 -6.37 2.64 1.48
C PRO A 18 -5.37 2.69 2.66
N GLU A 19 -5.33 3.79 3.41
CA GLU A 19 -4.57 3.93 4.65
C GLU A 19 -5.02 3.00 5.80
N ASP A 20 -6.30 2.61 5.86
CA ASP A 20 -6.86 1.78 6.94
C ASP A 20 -6.50 0.29 6.80
N ARG A 21 -6.16 -0.15 5.57
CA ARG A 21 -5.67 -1.51 5.29
C ARG A 21 -4.29 -1.80 5.89
N GLY A 22 -3.63 -0.78 6.44
CA GLY A 22 -2.25 -0.85 6.90
C GLY A 22 -1.25 -0.87 5.74
N ALA A 23 -0.01 -0.45 6.01
CA ALA A 23 1.07 -0.69 5.05
C ALA A 23 1.21 -2.22 4.87
N PRO A 24 1.37 -2.74 3.64
CA PRO A 24 1.70 -4.14 3.46
C PRO A 24 2.98 -4.43 4.24
N SER A 25 2.84 -5.11 5.38
CA SER A 25 3.97 -5.49 6.22
C SER A 25 4.60 -6.73 5.60
N ALA A 26 5.37 -6.52 4.54
CA ALA A 26 6.46 -7.42 4.28
C ALA A 26 7.50 -7.12 5.35
N GLU A 27 7.80 -8.08 6.24
CA GLU A 27 9.13 -8.07 6.85
C GLU A 27 10.10 -7.86 5.71
N ALA A 28 10.85 -6.77 5.76
CA ALA A 28 11.41 -6.23 4.56
C ALA A 28 12.66 -7.03 4.19
N HIS A 29 12.45 -8.10 3.42
CA HIS A 29 13.48 -8.98 2.88
C HIS A 29 14.14 -8.31 1.67
N TYR A 30 14.73 -7.14 1.87
CA TYR A 30 15.51 -6.45 0.86
C TYR A 30 17.01 -6.57 1.18
N VAL A 31 17.83 -6.64 0.14
CA VAL A 31 19.28 -6.65 0.23
C VAL A 31 19.77 -5.30 -0.28
N VAL A 32 20.54 -4.61 0.56
CA VAL A 32 21.23 -3.38 0.17
C VAL A 32 22.67 -3.75 -0.17
N THR A 33 23.07 -3.46 -1.41
CA THR A 33 24.43 -3.70 -1.90
C THR A 33 25.00 -2.42 -2.49
N GLU A 34 26.33 -2.36 -2.64
CA GLU A 34 26.99 -1.29 -3.39
C GLU A 34 27.68 -1.89 -4.62
N HIS A 35 27.45 -1.29 -5.79
CA HIS A 35 28.12 -1.67 -7.04
C HIS A 35 28.50 -0.39 -7.81
N ASP A 36 29.77 -0.25 -8.18
CA ASP A 36 30.30 0.95 -8.86
C ASP A 36 30.00 2.28 -8.13
N GLY A 37 29.98 2.26 -6.80
CA GLY A 37 29.62 3.42 -5.98
C GLY A 37 28.14 3.77 -5.98
N VAL A 38 27.29 2.92 -6.57
CA VAL A 38 25.83 3.05 -6.56
C VAL A 38 25.26 2.12 -5.49
N THR A 39 24.52 2.70 -4.54
CA THR A 39 23.70 1.91 -3.62
C THR A 39 22.54 1.28 -4.39
N ARG A 40 22.49 -0.04 -4.39
CA ARG A 40 21.43 -0.83 -4.99
C ARG A 40 20.57 -1.45 -3.90
N VAL A 41 19.26 -1.41 -4.11
CA VAL A 41 18.27 -2.04 -3.23
C VAL A 41 17.52 -3.07 -4.04
N ASP A 42 17.68 -4.34 -3.67
CA ASP A 42 17.02 -5.48 -4.31
C ASP A 42 16.12 -6.22 -3.34
N ILE A 43 15.23 -7.05 -3.87
CA ILE A 43 14.47 -8.01 -3.06
C ILE A 43 15.29 -9.27 -2.91
N ALA A 44 15.42 -9.77 -1.69
CA ALA A 44 16.20 -10.95 -1.38
C ALA A 44 15.69 -12.18 -2.16
N ASP A 45 16.62 -13.08 -2.47
CA ASP A 45 16.32 -14.31 -3.21
C ASP A 45 15.46 -15.29 -2.42
N ASP A 46 15.53 -15.22 -1.10
CA ASP A 46 14.72 -16.00 -0.16
C ASP A 46 13.45 -15.27 0.30
N ALA A 47 13.12 -14.11 -0.28
CA ALA A 47 11.92 -13.38 0.07
C ALA A 47 10.66 -14.22 -0.21
N ALA A 48 9.82 -14.42 0.81
CA ALA A 48 8.59 -15.20 0.72
C ALA A 48 7.53 -14.59 -0.23
N PHE A 49 7.60 -13.27 -0.46
CA PHE A 49 6.71 -12.55 -1.36
C PHE A 49 7.53 -11.57 -2.20
N ARG A 50 7.22 -11.50 -3.50
CA ARG A 50 7.77 -10.50 -4.42
C ARG A 50 6.62 -9.65 -4.96
N PRO A 51 6.82 -8.34 -5.15
CA PRO A 51 5.86 -7.49 -5.83
C PRO A 51 5.43 -8.13 -7.14
N GLY A 52 4.12 -8.15 -7.36
CA GLY A 52 3.55 -8.62 -8.61
C GLY A 52 3.94 -7.71 -9.79
N PRO A 53 3.59 -8.11 -11.02
CA PRO A 53 3.77 -7.28 -12.19
C PRO A 53 3.11 -5.91 -12.00
N GLY A 54 3.83 -4.85 -12.37
CA GLY A 54 3.33 -3.48 -12.29
C GLY A 54 2.29 -3.17 -13.37
N GLN A 55 1.53 -2.09 -13.19
CA GLN A 55 0.54 -1.66 -14.20
C GLN A 55 1.16 -1.49 -15.59
N GLY A 56 0.48 -2.01 -16.61
CA GLY A 56 0.93 -1.97 -18.00
C GLY A 56 1.82 -3.15 -18.42
N GLN A 57 2.13 -4.08 -17.51
CA GLN A 57 2.70 -5.37 -17.89
C GLN A 57 1.58 -6.33 -18.32
N PRO A 58 1.77 -7.15 -19.38
CA PRO A 58 0.78 -8.13 -19.83
C PRO A 58 0.32 -9.07 -18.71
N GLU A 59 1.23 -9.44 -17.80
CA GLU A 59 0.97 -10.31 -16.66
C GLU A 59 0.19 -9.62 -15.52
N ALA A 60 0.06 -8.28 -15.55
CA ALA A 60 -0.71 -7.52 -14.56
C ALA A 60 -2.23 -7.57 -14.81
N ASP A 61 -2.64 -7.83 -16.05
CA ASP A 61 -4.06 -7.95 -16.45
C ASP A 61 -4.57 -9.40 -16.36
N ALA A 62 -3.75 -10.32 -15.88
CA ALA A 62 -4.13 -11.71 -15.67
C ALA A 62 -4.86 -11.86 -14.32
N GLU A 63 -6.16 -11.58 -14.32
CA GLU A 63 -7.12 -11.98 -13.28
C GLU A 63 -8.10 -13.04 -13.81
#